data_AF-A0A7X8KTY2-F1
#
_entry.id   AF-A0A7X8KTY2-F1
#
_cell.length_a   1.000
_cell.length_b   1.000
_cell.length_c   1.000
_cell.angle_alpha   90.00
_cell.angle_beta   90.00
_cell.angle_gamma   90.00
#
_symmetry.space_group_name_H-M   'P 1'
#
loop_
_entity.id
_entity.type
_entity.pdbx_description
1 polymer ?
#
loop_
_entity_poly.entity_id
_entity_poly.type
_entity_poly.pdbx_seq_one_letter_code
_entity_poly.pdbx_strand_id
1 'polypeptide(L)'
;MKKNNLYIGLLYMVFGIVCLWFALKNDNSLSSLLFGFSGAGLIGGLSLIFKYFYWSSSKRKHVYEARLEEEQINLRDELKESLRNLSGRIAYIIILLVITLSIVVFSIIGLLGIMETKLFVIYLGILWIFMYVVGVFVYRILLKKYQ
;
A
#
# COMPACT_ATOMS: atom_id res chain seq x y z
N MET A 1 -10.24 5.48 -16.09
CA MET A 1 -8.96 4.90 -15.63
C MET A 1 -8.08 4.52 -16.82
N LYS A 2 -6.77 4.75 -16.75
CA LYS A 2 -5.84 4.32 -17.82
C LYS A 2 -5.76 2.78 -17.87
N LYS A 3 -5.69 2.20 -19.07
CA LYS A 3 -5.51 0.74 -19.28
C LYS A 3 -4.28 0.19 -18.53
N ASN A 4 -3.25 1.02 -18.34
CA ASN A 4 -2.05 0.69 -17.56
C ASN A 4 -2.36 0.17 -16.13
N ASN A 5 -3.41 0.67 -15.49
CA ASN A 5 -3.77 0.22 -14.13
C ASN A 5 -4.27 -1.23 -14.10
N LEU A 6 -4.86 -1.72 -15.19
CA LEU A 6 -5.25 -3.12 -15.32
C LEU A 6 -4.01 -4.00 -15.50
N TYR A 7 -3.06 -3.60 -16.34
CA TYR A 7 -1.80 -4.33 -16.53
C TYR A 7 -0.99 -4.43 -15.23
N ILE A 8 -0.94 -3.34 -14.45
CA ILE A 8 -0.32 -3.35 -13.13
C ILE A 8 -1.03 -4.33 -12.20
N GLY A 9 -2.36 -4.30 -12.13
CA GLY A 9 -3.13 -5.25 -11.31
C GLY A 9 -2.87 -6.71 -11.70
N LEU A 10 -2.82 -7.01 -13.01
CA LEU A 10 -2.50 -8.35 -13.51
C LEU A 10 -1.07 -8.78 -13.14
N LEU A 11 -0.10 -7.88 -13.26
CA LEU A 11 1.30 -8.14 -12.91
C LEU A 11 1.46 -8.46 -11.42
N TYR A 12 0.76 -7.74 -10.54
CA TYR A 12 0.71 -8.04 -9.11
C TYR A 12 0.10 -9.43 -8.83
N MET A 13 -0.94 -9.81 -9.58
CA MET A 13 -1.58 -11.11 -9.44
C MET A 13 -0.64 -12.24 -9.88
N VAL A 14 0.02 -12.10 -11.03
CA VAL A 14 1.02 -13.09 -11.52
C VAL A 14 2.16 -13.23 -10.51
N PHE A 15 2.69 -12.11 -10.00
CA PHE A 15 3.73 -12.13 -8.97
C PHE A 15 3.27 -12.88 -7.71
N GLY A 16 2.05 -12.61 -7.24
CA GLY A 16 1.46 -13.30 -6.09
C GLY A 16 1.30 -14.81 -6.29
N ILE A 17 0.90 -15.24 -7.49
CA ILE A 17 0.77 -16.67 -7.86
C ILE A 17 2.15 -17.36 -7.89
N VAL A 18 3.15 -16.71 -8.48
CA VAL A 18 4.53 -17.25 -8.53
C VAL A 18 5.10 -17.40 -7.12
N CYS A 19 4.91 -16.40 -6.25
CA CYS A 19 5.31 -16.51 -4.84
C CYS A 19 4.59 -17.64 -4.11
N LEU A 20 3.29 -17.84 -4.37
CA LEU A 20 2.51 -18.94 -3.76
C LEU A 20 3.06 -20.31 -4.19
N TRP A 21 3.33 -20.46 -5.49
CA TRP A 21 3.84 -21.70 -6.05
C TRP A 21 5.21 -22.09 -5.45
N PHE A 22 6.11 -21.11 -5.30
CA PHE A 22 7.39 -21.33 -4.62
C PHE A 22 7.23 -21.61 -3.12
N ALA A 23 6.27 -20.95 -2.45
CA ALA A 23 5.99 -21.18 -1.03
C ALA A 23 5.48 -22.60 -0.74
N LEU A 24 4.64 -23.15 -1.62
CA LEU A 24 4.11 -24.52 -1.48
C LEU A 24 5.14 -25.61 -1.79
N LYS A 25 6.15 -25.32 -2.61
CA LYS A 25 7.15 -26.30 -3.04
C LYS A 25 8.32 -26.43 -2.05
N ASN A 26 8.60 -25.39 -1.27
CA ASN A 26 9.67 -25.38 -0.28
C ASN A 26 9.09 -25.47 1.13
N ASP A 27 9.62 -26.38 1.97
CA ASP A 27 9.36 -26.42 3.42
C ASP A 27 10.44 -25.64 4.22
N ASN A 28 11.06 -24.64 3.61
CA ASN A 28 12.10 -23.85 4.24
C ASN A 28 11.51 -22.70 5.05
N SER A 29 12.29 -22.15 6.00
CA SER A 29 11.90 -21.02 6.84
C SER A 29 11.49 -19.75 6.04
N LEU A 30 11.90 -19.65 4.77
CA LEU A 30 11.49 -18.59 3.82
C LEU A 30 10.04 -18.69 3.35
N SER A 31 9.40 -19.86 3.47
CA SER A 31 8.03 -20.09 2.98
C SER A 31 7.03 -19.17 3.67
N SER A 32 7.24 -18.86 4.96
CA SER A 32 6.44 -17.89 5.71
C SER A 32 6.43 -16.48 5.07
N LEU A 33 7.58 -15.99 4.61
CA LEU A 33 7.70 -14.70 3.91
C LEU A 33 7.06 -14.74 2.53
N LEU A 34 7.27 -15.83 1.78
CA LEU A 34 6.69 -16.01 0.45
C LEU A 34 5.16 -16.07 0.49
N PHE A 35 4.58 -16.70 1.52
CA PHE A 35 3.13 -16.65 1.77
C PHE A 35 2.65 -15.23 2.03
N GLY A 36 3.39 -14.44 2.81
CA GLY A 36 3.08 -13.02 3.05
C GLY A 36 3.08 -12.19 1.76
N PHE A 37 4.11 -12.33 0.93
CA PHE A 37 4.19 -11.64 -0.36
C PHE A 37 3.11 -12.10 -1.35
N SER A 38 2.80 -13.40 -1.34
CA SER A 38 1.72 -13.95 -2.15
C SER A 38 0.37 -13.32 -1.80
N GLY A 39 0.03 -13.27 -0.50
CA GLY A 39 -1.20 -12.64 -0.04
C GLY A 39 -1.28 -11.16 -0.43
N ALA A 40 -0.19 -10.41 -0.25
CA ALA A 40 -0.12 -9.00 -0.63
C ALA A 40 -0.29 -8.79 -2.15
N GLY A 41 0.36 -9.62 -2.97
CA GLY A 41 0.28 -9.56 -4.43
C GLY A 41 -1.12 -9.91 -4.96
N LEU A 42 -1.73 -10.98 -4.44
CA LEU A 42 -3.06 -11.44 -4.87
C LEU A 42 -4.15 -10.45 -4.48
N ILE A 43 -4.22 -10.06 -3.19
CA ILE A 43 -5.24 -9.13 -2.69
C ILE A 43 -5.05 -7.75 -3.33
N GLY A 44 -3.80 -7.28 -3.40
CA GLY A 44 -3.45 -6.01 -4.04
C GLY A 44 -3.83 -6.00 -5.52
N GLY A 45 -3.43 -7.02 -6.27
CA GLY A 45 -3.76 -7.16 -7.70
C GLY A 45 -5.26 -7.21 -7.96
N LEU A 46 -5.99 -8.02 -7.18
CA LEU A 46 -7.44 -8.15 -7.30
C LEU A 46 -8.15 -6.81 -7.01
N SER A 47 -7.72 -6.08 -5.97
CA SER A 47 -8.30 -4.77 -5.63
C SER A 47 -8.12 -3.74 -6.77
N LEU A 48 -6.97 -3.76 -7.44
CA LEU A 48 -6.67 -2.90 -8.60
C LEU A 48 -7.56 -3.24 -9.79
N ILE A 49 -7.74 -4.53 -10.07
CA ILE A 49 -8.61 -5.01 -11.16
C ILE A 49 -10.07 -4.62 -10.88
N PHE A 50 -10.58 -4.86 -9.66
CA PHE A 50 -11.93 -4.45 -9.29
C PHE A 50 -12.13 -2.95 -9.42
N LYS A 51 -11.17 -2.16 -8.92
CA LYS A 51 -11.21 -0.69 -9.03
C LYS A 51 -11.20 -0.24 -10.49
N TYR A 52 -10.43 -0.90 -11.35
CA TYR A 52 -10.42 -0.61 -12.78
C TYR A 52 -11.79 -0.85 -13.41
N PHE A 53 -12.42 -2.02 -13.20
CA PHE A 53 -13.74 -2.32 -13.75
C PHE A 53 -14.82 -1.39 -13.19
N TYR A 54 -14.76 -1.08 -11.89
CA TYR A 54 -15.70 -0.17 -11.25
C TYR A 54 -15.70 1.21 -11.92
N TRP A 55 -14.52 1.80 -12.13
CA TRP A 55 -14.36 3.15 -12.70
C TRP A 55 -14.31 3.19 -14.22
N SER A 56 -14.12 2.06 -14.91
CA SER A 56 -14.14 1.98 -16.38
C SER A 56 -15.55 1.80 -16.96
N SER A 57 -16.56 1.55 -16.12
CA SER A 57 -17.95 1.44 -16.56
C SER A 57 -18.47 2.76 -17.13
N SER A 58 -19.15 2.69 -18.29
CA SER A 58 -19.70 3.84 -19.02
C SER A 58 -20.59 4.73 -18.14
N LYS A 59 -21.34 4.12 -17.22
CA LYS A 59 -22.24 4.82 -16.28
C LYS A 59 -21.51 5.74 -15.28
N ARG A 60 -20.24 5.48 -14.99
CA ARG A 60 -19.43 6.24 -14.00
C ARG A 60 -18.31 7.08 -14.64
N LYS A 61 -18.15 7.01 -15.95
CA LYS A 61 -17.12 7.76 -16.67
C LYS A 61 -17.30 9.27 -16.51
N HIS A 62 -18.53 9.76 -16.69
CA HIS A 62 -18.87 11.18 -16.52
C HIS A 62 -18.60 11.68 -15.09
N VAL A 63 -18.91 10.86 -14.06
CA VAL A 63 -18.65 11.20 -12.65
C VAL A 63 -17.15 11.24 -12.36
N TYR A 64 -16.37 10.35 -12.97
CA TYR A 64 -14.92 10.34 -12.82
C TYR A 64 -14.26 11.54 -13.50
N GLU A 65 -14.75 11.96 -14.66
CA GLU A 65 -14.26 13.14 -15.39
C GLU A 65 -14.59 14.43 -14.64
N ALA A 66 -15.83 14.59 -14.16
CA ALA A 66 -16.23 15.75 -13.35
C ALA A 66 -15.35 15.90 -12.08
N ARG A 67 -15.02 14.80 -11.40
CA ARG A 67 -14.11 14.83 -10.24
C ARG A 67 -12.70 15.28 -10.60
N LEU A 68 -12.18 14.87 -11.76
CA LEU A 68 -10.84 15.27 -12.19
C LEU A 68 -10.77 16.75 -12.52
N GLU A 69 -11.82 17.31 -13.12
CA GLU A 69 -11.92 18.74 -13.40
C GLU A 69 -11.99 19.57 -12.10
N GLU A 70 -12.82 19.14 -11.15
CA GLU A 70 -12.94 19.77 -9.83
C GLU A 70 -11.60 19.75 -9.06
N GLU A 71 -10.89 18.61 -9.05
CA GLU A 71 -9.55 18.51 -8.45
C GLU A 71 -8.57 19.50 -9.10
N GLN A 72 -8.62 19.68 -10.43
CA GLN A 72 -7.73 20.62 -11.13
C GLN A 72 -8.05 22.09 -10.84
N ILE A 73 -9.31 22.41 -10.58
CA ILE A 73 -9.74 23.77 -10.19
C ILE A 73 -9.26 24.05 -8.76
N ASN A 74 -9.60 23.18 -7.81
CA ASN A 74 -9.19 23.32 -6.41
C ASN A 74 -7.65 23.35 -6.24
N LEU A 75 -6.92 22.57 -7.02
CA LEU A 75 -5.45 22.59 -7.01
C LEU A 75 -4.87 23.95 -7.44
N ARG A 76 -5.55 24.70 -8.32
CA ARG A 76 -5.08 26.02 -8.75
C ARG A 76 -5.35 27.10 -7.71
N ASP A 77 -6.51 27.04 -7.08
CA ASP A 77 -6.94 28.07 -6.12
C ASP A 77 -6.29 27.86 -4.74
N GLU A 78 -6.09 26.62 -4.30
CA GLU A 78 -5.55 26.26 -2.99
C GLU A 78 -4.13 25.66 -3.05
N LEU A 79 -3.38 25.94 -4.12
CA LEU A 79 -2.12 25.26 -4.46
C LEU A 79 -1.15 25.07 -3.28
N LYS A 80 -0.90 26.11 -2.48
CA LYS A 80 0.07 26.05 -1.37
C LYS A 80 -0.42 25.16 -0.22
N GLU A 81 -1.71 25.18 0.09
CA GLU A 81 -2.28 24.37 1.16
C GLU A 81 -2.41 22.90 0.74
N SER A 82 -2.81 22.67 -0.51
CA SER A 82 -2.87 21.33 -1.10
C SER A 82 -1.48 20.68 -1.20
N LEU A 83 -0.44 21.44 -1.58
CA LEU A 83 0.96 21.00 -1.58
C LEU A 83 1.46 20.59 -0.19
N ARG A 84 1.10 21.34 0.86
CA ARG A 84 1.47 21.00 2.25
C ARG A 84 0.81 19.71 2.73
N ASN A 85 -0.47 19.51 2.41
CA ASN A 85 -1.16 18.27 2.75
C ASN A 85 -0.63 17.08 1.94
N LEU A 86 -0.32 17.30 0.66
CA LEU A 86 0.28 16.31 -0.21
C LEU A 86 1.68 15.89 0.29
N SER A 87 2.52 16.84 0.69
CA SER A 87 3.87 16.56 1.18
C SER A 87 3.84 15.74 2.48
N GLY A 88 2.95 16.08 3.42
CA GLY A 88 2.74 15.30 4.63
C GLY A 88 2.29 13.86 4.33
N ARG A 89 1.35 13.69 3.39
CA ARG A 89 0.89 12.37 2.95
C ARG A 89 2.00 11.57 2.28
N ILE A 90 2.78 12.17 1.39
CA ILE A 90 3.89 11.52 0.71
C ILE A 90 4.96 11.10 1.72
N ALA A 91 5.37 12.00 2.62
CA ALA A 91 6.34 11.69 3.67
C ALA A 91 5.87 10.53 4.55
N TYR A 92 4.61 10.54 4.97
CA TYR A 92 4.01 9.47 5.74
C TYR A 92 4.04 8.11 5.01
N ILE A 93 3.68 8.09 3.72
CA ILE A 93 3.76 6.87 2.89
C ILE A 93 5.21 6.39 2.76
N ILE A 94 6.17 7.30 2.54
CA ILE A 94 7.59 6.96 2.46
C ILE A 94 8.07 6.31 3.76
N ILE A 95 7.70 6.86 4.91
CA ILE A 95 8.12 6.31 6.21
C ILE A 95 7.53 4.90 6.41
N LEU A 96 6.24 4.68 6.13
CA LEU A 96 5.63 3.36 6.21
C LEU A 96 6.31 2.36 5.27
N LEU A 97 6.70 2.79 4.06
CA LEU A 97 7.42 1.97 3.10
C LEU A 97 8.81 1.61 3.62
N VAL A 98 9.56 2.56 4.17
CA VAL A 98 10.88 2.32 4.77
C VAL A 98 10.78 1.30 5.90
N ILE A 99 9.82 1.46 6.82
CA ILE A 99 9.61 0.50 7.93
C ILE A 99 9.29 -0.90 7.38
N THR A 100 8.44 -0.98 6.36
CA THR A 100 8.07 -2.25 5.72
C THR A 100 9.29 -2.94 5.10
N LEU A 101 10.14 -2.19 4.38
CA LEU A 101 11.40 -2.72 3.83
C LEU A 101 12.36 -3.17 4.92
N SER A 102 12.48 -2.40 6.01
CA SER A 102 13.30 -2.78 7.16
C SER A 102 12.83 -4.10 7.79
N ILE A 103 11.52 -4.30 7.95
CA ILE A 103 10.96 -5.57 8.45
C ILE A 103 11.41 -6.75 7.58
N VAL A 104 11.32 -6.61 6.25
CA VAL A 104 11.76 -7.66 5.31
C VAL A 104 13.25 -7.95 5.45
N VAL A 105 14.09 -6.91 5.49
CA VAL A 105 15.55 -7.06 5.63
C VAL A 105 15.91 -7.78 6.93
N PHE A 106 15.37 -7.34 8.07
CA PHE A 106 15.63 -7.98 9.36
C PHE A 106 15.07 -9.41 9.44
N SER A 107 13.95 -9.68 8.76
CA SER A 107 13.43 -11.04 8.66
C SER A 107 14.37 -11.96 7.89
N ILE A 108 14.99 -11.49 6.79
CA ILE A 108 15.97 -12.26 6.02
C ILE A 108 17.25 -12.49 6.84
N ILE A 109 17.76 -11.46 7.51
CA ILE A 109 18.96 -11.58 8.38
C ILE A 109 18.73 -12.60 9.50
N GLY A 110 17.54 -12.59 10.11
CA GLY A 110 17.17 -13.57 11.14
C GLY A 110 17.08 -14.99 10.61
N LEU A 111 16.56 -15.16 9.39
CA LEU A 111 16.49 -16.47 8.72
C LEU A 111 17.88 -17.03 8.37
N LEU A 112 18.85 -16.17 8.08
CA LEU A 112 20.24 -16.55 7.82
C LEU A 112 21.02 -16.90 9.09
N GLY A 113 20.44 -16.68 10.28
CA GLY A 113 21.08 -17.00 11.57
C GLY A 113 22.26 -16.09 11.93
N ILE A 114 22.41 -14.94 11.25
CA ILE A 114 23.52 -14.00 11.51
C ILE A 114 23.34 -13.29 12.86
N MET A 115 22.09 -12.98 13.23
CA MET A 115 21.74 -12.29 14.48
C MET A 115 20.30 -12.61 14.91
N GLU A 116 20.03 -12.54 16.22
CA GLU A 116 18.70 -12.57 16.83
C GLU A 116 17.89 -11.32 16.45
N THR A 117 17.20 -11.34 15.30
CA THR A 117 16.44 -10.17 14.81
C THR A 117 14.97 -10.13 15.24
N LYS A 118 14.50 -11.15 15.97
CA LYS A 118 13.08 -11.31 16.31
C LYS A 118 12.49 -10.10 17.05
N LEU A 119 13.22 -9.57 18.03
CA LEU A 119 12.79 -8.39 18.78
C LEU A 119 12.70 -7.14 17.90
N PHE A 120 13.65 -6.95 16.97
CA PHE A 120 13.63 -5.84 16.02
C PHE A 120 12.43 -5.93 15.08
N VAL A 121 12.14 -7.12 14.54
CA VAL A 121 10.97 -7.33 13.67
C VAL A 121 9.66 -7.03 14.41
N ILE A 122 9.52 -7.49 15.66
CA ILE A 122 8.33 -7.22 16.48
C ILE A 122 8.21 -5.72 16.77
N TYR A 123 9.31 -5.06 17.18
CA TYR A 123 9.33 -3.63 17.45
C TYR A 123 8.92 -2.81 16.22
N LEU A 124 9.50 -3.12 15.05
CA LEU A 124 9.16 -2.45 13.79
C LEU A 124 7.70 -2.70 13.38
N GLY A 125 7.18 -3.91 13.61
CA GLY A 125 5.77 -4.23 13.38
C GLY A 125 4.83 -3.40 14.27
N ILE A 126 5.14 -3.28 15.56
CA ILE A 126 4.39 -2.43 16.50
C ILE A 126 4.45 -0.97 16.06
N LEU A 127 5.64 -0.48 15.69
CA LEU A 127 5.82 0.89 15.22
C LEU A 127 4.98 1.16 13.95
N TRP A 128 4.95 0.23 13.01
CA TRP A 128 4.15 0.33 11.80
C TRP A 128 2.65 0.45 12.12
N ILE A 129 2.14 -0.41 13.00
CA ILE A 129 0.74 -0.38 13.45
C ILE A 129 0.44 0.93 14.17
N PHE A 130 1.33 1.37 15.07
CA PHE A 130 1.18 2.61 15.80
C PHE A 130 1.11 3.81 14.86
N MET A 131 2.02 3.92 13.89
CA MET A 131 2.00 4.98 12.89
C MET A 131 0.70 4.96 12.09
N TYR A 132 0.22 3.77 11.69
CA TYR A 132 -1.05 3.61 11.00
C TYR A 132 -2.24 4.11 11.82
N VAL A 133 -2.35 3.65 13.07
CA VAL A 133 -3.45 4.00 13.97
C VAL A 133 -3.44 5.50 14.28
N VAL A 134 -2.27 6.08 14.58
CA VAL A 134 -2.13 7.52 14.82
C VAL A 134 -2.55 8.32 13.58
N GLY A 135 -2.13 7.92 12.38
CA GLY A 135 -2.53 8.56 11.14
C GLY A 135 -4.05 8.57 10.94
N VAL A 136 -4.71 7.43 11.17
CA VAL A 136 -6.18 7.32 11.09
C VAL A 136 -6.87 8.14 12.19
N PHE A 137 -6.34 8.13 13.41
CA PHE A 137 -6.91 8.84 14.54
C PHE A 137 -6.83 10.36 14.35
N VAL A 138 -5.67 10.88 13.95
CA VAL A 138 -5.47 12.30 13.62
C VAL A 138 -6.40 12.72 12.48
N TYR A 139 -6.54 11.91 11.43
CA TYR A 139 -7.49 12.19 10.36
C TYR A 139 -8.93 12.29 10.86
N ARG A 140 -9.37 11.39 11.76
CA ARG A 140 -10.72 11.44 12.34
C ARG A 140 -10.94 12.67 13.22
N ILE A 141 -9.94 13.10 13.98
CA ILE A 141 -10.02 14.33 14.78
C ILE A 141 -10.18 15.53 13.87
N LEU A 142 -9.36 15.63 12.83
CA LEU A 142 -9.45 16.72 11.86
C LEU A 142 -10.81 16.70 11.15
N LEU A 143 -11.29 15.54 10.71
CA LEU A 143 -12.60 15.41 10.07
C LEU A 143 -13.73 15.95 10.95
N LYS A 144 -13.74 15.63 12.25
CA LYS A 144 -14.73 16.15 13.20
C LYS A 144 -14.65 17.67 13.43
N LYS A 145 -13.51 18.29 13.14
CA LYS A 145 -13.32 19.74 13.32
C LYS A 145 -13.85 20.53 12.11
N TYR A 146 -13.87 19.91 10.93
CA TYR A 146 -14.26 20.53 9.67
C TYR A 146 -15.64 20.07 9.14
N GLN A 147 -16.30 19.13 9.83
CA GLN A 147 -17.72 18.82 9.69
C GLN A 147 -18.53 19.58 10.75
#